data_AF-A0A1F3MNC7-F1
#
_entry.id   AF-A0A1F3MNC7-F1
#
_cell.length_a   1.000
_cell.length_b   1.000
_cell.length_c   1.000
_cell.angle_alpha   90.00
_cell.angle_beta   90.00
_cell.angle_gamma   90.00
#
_symmetry.space_group_name_H-M   'P 1'
#
loop_
_entity.id
_entity.type
_entity.pdbx_description
1 polymer ?
#
loop_
_entity_poly.entity_id
_entity_poly.type
_entity_poly.pdbx_seq_one_letter_code
_entity_poly.pdbx_strand_id
1 'polypeptide(L)'
;MPPLKHDPELDGLIRQINSKDATGAFAAALVDPKFASKRTEIARICWESQLDFSGHLLLFTHLIITGDFLLALESFSVIENTFLERPVSPELSKEISSLLKNSVPDQPEVKQRLIRELILVIDPFIPGN
;
A
#
# COMPACT_ATOMS: atom_id res chain seq x y z
N MET A 1 14.80 -29.17 -1.13
CA MET A 1 13.98 -27.95 -1.24
C MET A 1 12.84 -28.30 -2.19
N PRO A 2 11.56 -28.24 -1.77
CA PRO A 2 10.47 -28.40 -2.72
C PRO A 2 10.54 -27.25 -3.74
N PRO A 3 10.22 -27.49 -5.03
CA PRO A 3 10.19 -26.43 -6.02
C PRO A 3 9.20 -25.35 -5.56
N LEU A 4 9.56 -24.08 -5.76
CA LEU A 4 8.62 -22.97 -5.64
C LEU A 4 7.40 -23.31 -6.50
N LYS A 5 6.22 -23.37 -5.89
CA LYS A 5 4.98 -23.57 -6.66
C LYS A 5 4.82 -22.34 -7.54
N HIS A 6 4.91 -22.53 -8.86
CA HIS A 6 4.62 -21.49 -9.83
C HIS A 6 3.15 -21.06 -9.69
N ASP A 7 2.93 -19.75 -9.56
CA ASP A 7 1.61 -19.15 -9.54
C ASP A 7 1.40 -18.42 -10.87
N PRO A 8 0.73 -19.05 -11.85
CA PRO A 8 0.65 -18.51 -13.20
C PRO A 8 -0.09 -17.16 -13.27
N GLU A 9 -0.92 -16.87 -12.28
CA GLU A 9 -1.66 -15.61 -12.21
C GLU A 9 -0.76 -14.48 -11.72
N LEU A 10 0.04 -14.75 -10.70
CA LEU A 10 1.05 -13.80 -10.22
C LEU A 10 2.17 -13.61 -11.25
N ASP A 11 2.63 -14.68 -11.91
CA ASP A 11 3.60 -14.61 -13.01
C ASP A 11 3.08 -13.72 -14.14
N GLY A 12 1.78 -13.82 -14.44
CA GLY A 12 1.10 -12.97 -15.43
C GLY A 12 1.09 -11.50 -15.04
N LEU A 13 0.85 -11.20 -13.75
CA LEU A 13 0.88 -9.84 -13.21
C LEU A 13 2.30 -9.26 -13.20
N ILE A 14 3.30 -10.04 -12.76
CA ILE A 14 4.70 -9.61 -12.72
C ILE A 14 5.20 -9.23 -14.11
N ARG A 15 4.76 -9.92 -15.18
CA ARG A 15 5.10 -9.55 -16.56
C ARG A 15 4.62 -8.14 -16.96
N GLN A 16 3.62 -7.58 -16.27
CA GLN A 16 3.12 -6.23 -16.51
C GLN A 16 4.03 -5.14 -15.94
N ILE A 17 5.07 -5.48 -15.15
CA ILE A 17 5.97 -4.49 -14.51
C ILE A 17 6.65 -3.54 -15.50
N ASN A 18 6.91 -3.99 -16.73
CA ASN A 18 7.52 -3.20 -17.80
C ASN A 18 6.48 -2.54 -18.73
N SER A 19 5.19 -2.67 -18.44
CA SER A 19 4.13 -2.05 -19.23
C SER A 19 4.00 -0.56 -18.92
N LYS A 20 3.42 0.21 -19.86
CA LYS A 20 3.18 1.65 -19.66
C LYS A 20 2.21 1.96 -18.51
N ASP A 21 1.40 1.00 -18.10
CA ASP A 21 0.39 1.13 -17.05
C ASP A 21 0.57 0.05 -15.97
N ALA A 22 1.84 -0.20 -15.60
CA ALA A 22 2.18 -1.23 -14.62
C ALA A 22 1.47 -0.96 -13.28
N THR A 23 1.50 0.27 -12.78
CA THR A 23 0.91 0.66 -11.49
C THR A 23 -0.61 0.48 -11.48
N GLY A 24 -1.30 0.81 -12.58
CA GLY A 24 -2.72 0.55 -12.77
C GLY A 24 -3.06 -0.95 -12.74
N ALA A 25 -2.24 -1.79 -13.39
CA ALA A 25 -2.42 -3.24 -13.37
C ALA A 25 -2.27 -3.84 -11.95
N PHE A 26 -1.27 -3.40 -11.19
CA PHE A 26 -1.08 -3.81 -9.80
C PHE A 26 -2.21 -3.31 -8.89
N ALA A 27 -2.65 -2.05 -9.05
CA ALA A 27 -3.76 -1.49 -8.30
C ALA A 27 -5.08 -2.25 -8.56
N ALA A 28 -5.34 -2.61 -9.82
CA ALA A 28 -6.49 -3.43 -10.19
C ALA A 28 -6.44 -4.82 -9.55
N ALA A 29 -5.26 -5.47 -9.56
CA ALA A 29 -5.08 -6.78 -8.93
C ALA A 29 -5.30 -6.73 -7.40
N LEU A 30 -4.89 -5.65 -6.73
CA LEU A 30 -5.08 -5.50 -5.29
C LEU A 30 -6.56 -5.43 -4.86
N VAL A 31 -7.46 -4.96 -5.73
CA VAL A 31 -8.90 -4.90 -5.44
C VAL A 31 -9.69 -6.09 -5.98
N ASP A 32 -9.15 -6.82 -6.95
CA ASP A 32 -9.79 -7.98 -7.56
C ASP A 32 -9.96 -9.15 -6.54
N PRO A 33 -11.18 -9.65 -6.32
CA PRO A 33 -11.43 -10.82 -5.46
C PRO A 33 -10.62 -12.06 -5.84
N LYS A 34 -10.26 -12.22 -7.12
CA LYS A 34 -9.44 -13.32 -7.62
C LYS A 34 -8.08 -13.39 -6.91
N PHE A 35 -7.52 -12.22 -6.60
CA PHE A 35 -6.21 -12.09 -5.96
C PHE A 35 -6.30 -11.94 -4.44
N ALA A 36 -7.47 -12.13 -3.81
CA ALA A 36 -7.66 -11.88 -2.39
C ALA A 36 -6.62 -12.58 -1.49
N SER A 37 -6.28 -13.84 -1.80
CA SER A 37 -5.26 -14.62 -1.06
C SER A 37 -3.81 -14.20 -1.35
N LYS A 38 -3.59 -13.33 -2.34
CA LYS A 38 -2.26 -12.90 -2.84
C LYS A 38 -2.01 -11.42 -2.63
N ARG A 39 -2.97 -10.65 -2.09
CA ARG A 39 -2.86 -9.20 -1.90
C ARG A 39 -1.59 -8.79 -1.17
N THR A 40 -1.19 -9.55 -0.13
CA THR A 40 0.05 -9.29 0.61
C THR A 40 1.28 -9.41 -0.28
N GLU A 41 1.36 -10.48 -1.07
CA GLU A 41 2.48 -10.68 -2.01
C GLU A 41 2.49 -9.63 -3.12
N ILE A 42 1.31 -9.24 -3.62
CA ILE A 42 1.17 -8.18 -4.62
C ILE A 42 1.62 -6.83 -4.03
N ALA A 43 1.19 -6.47 -2.82
CA ALA A 43 1.59 -5.23 -2.16
C ALA A 43 3.10 -5.19 -1.91
N ARG A 44 3.69 -6.33 -1.53
CA ARG A 44 5.14 -6.48 -1.41
C ARG A 44 5.85 -6.22 -2.73
N ILE A 45 5.35 -6.79 -3.84
CA ILE A 45 5.91 -6.54 -5.18
C ILE A 45 5.78 -5.06 -5.56
N CYS A 46 4.67 -4.39 -5.23
CA CYS A 46 4.51 -2.97 -5.46
C CYS A 46 5.64 -2.18 -4.79
N TRP A 47 5.93 -2.47 -3.51
CA TRP A 47 7.05 -1.87 -2.79
C TRP A 47 8.40 -2.19 -3.45
N GLU A 48 8.70 -3.47 -3.68
CA GLU A 48 9.98 -3.92 -4.25
C GLU A 48 10.22 -3.40 -5.68
N SER A 49 9.17 -3.04 -6.42
CA SER A 49 9.25 -2.61 -7.83
C SER A 49 9.79 -1.20 -8.05
N GLN A 50 9.79 -0.34 -7.01
CA GLN A 50 10.11 1.10 -7.10
C GLN A 50 9.27 1.90 -8.13
N LEU A 51 8.13 1.35 -8.57
CA LEU A 51 7.19 2.06 -9.45
C LEU A 51 6.52 3.23 -8.71
N ASP A 52 6.02 4.20 -9.49
CA ASP A 52 5.33 5.38 -8.94
C ASP A 52 3.87 5.08 -8.57
N PHE A 53 3.63 4.72 -7.32
CA PHE A 53 2.28 4.51 -6.79
C PHE A 53 1.64 5.75 -6.15
N SER A 54 2.17 6.96 -6.38
CA SER A 54 1.60 8.21 -5.83
C SER A 54 0.12 8.40 -6.20
N GLY A 55 -0.28 7.99 -7.41
CA GLY A 55 -1.68 8.00 -7.86
C GLY A 55 -2.59 6.97 -7.17
N HIS A 56 -2.05 6.07 -6.36
CA HIS A 56 -2.77 4.97 -5.71
C HIS A 56 -2.65 4.98 -4.17
N LEU A 57 -2.17 6.06 -3.55
CA LEU A 57 -1.95 6.11 -2.09
C LEU A 57 -3.23 5.85 -1.27
N LEU A 58 -4.41 6.29 -1.75
CA LEU A 58 -5.69 6.01 -1.08
C LEU A 58 -6.04 4.52 -1.10
N LEU A 59 -5.66 3.79 -2.15
CA LEU A 59 -5.84 2.33 -2.19
C LEU A 59 -5.00 1.67 -1.10
N PHE A 60 -3.71 1.99 -1.01
CA PHE A 60 -2.84 1.43 0.03
C PHE A 60 -3.30 1.82 1.43
N THR A 61 -3.79 3.05 1.60
CA THR A 61 -4.39 3.50 2.88
C THR A 61 -5.58 2.62 3.26
N HIS A 62 -6.45 2.30 2.30
CA HIS A 62 -7.57 1.40 2.52
C HIS A 62 -7.13 -0.03 2.85
N LEU A 63 -6.07 -0.53 2.21
CA LEU A 63 -5.48 -1.85 2.50
C LEU A 63 -4.88 -1.91 3.90
N ILE A 64 -4.29 -0.82 4.40
CA ILE A 64 -3.85 -0.73 5.81
C ILE A 64 -5.03 -0.85 6.76
N ILE A 65 -6.13 -0.15 6.48
CA ILE A 65 -7.30 -0.13 7.36
C ILE A 65 -8.02 -1.47 7.37
N THR A 66 -8.21 -2.10 6.21
CA THR A 66 -9.07 -3.28 6.04
C THR A 66 -8.32 -4.61 6.00
N GLY A 67 -7.02 -4.59 5.66
CA GLY A 67 -6.19 -5.78 5.55
C GLY A 67 -5.81 -6.39 6.90
N ASP A 68 -5.29 -7.62 6.84
CA ASP A 68 -4.56 -8.20 7.98
C ASP A 68 -3.25 -7.43 8.24
N PHE A 69 -2.54 -7.82 9.30
CA PHE A 69 -1.33 -7.13 9.70
C PHE A 69 -0.24 -7.14 8.61
N LEU A 70 -0.08 -8.25 7.89
CA LEU A 70 0.98 -8.37 6.87
C LEU A 70 0.65 -7.51 5.65
N LEU A 71 -0.60 -7.54 5.17
CA LEU A 71 -1.03 -6.67 4.09
C LEU A 71 -0.91 -5.19 4.46
N ALA A 72 -1.25 -4.84 5.71
CA ALA A 72 -1.06 -3.48 6.22
C ALA A 72 0.42 -3.08 6.26
N LEU A 73 1.32 -3.99 6.65
CA LEU A 73 2.75 -3.72 6.69
C LEU A 73 3.35 -3.48 5.29
N GLU A 74 3.00 -4.30 4.30
CA GLU A 74 3.48 -4.08 2.92
C GLU A 74 2.90 -2.79 2.33
N SER A 75 1.63 -2.50 2.61
CA SER A 75 0.99 -1.26 2.18
C SER A 75 1.58 -0.02 2.85
N PHE A 76 2.00 -0.13 4.12
CA PHE A 76 2.75 0.90 4.82
C PHE A 76 4.03 1.24 4.07
N SER A 77 4.82 0.23 3.68
CA SER A 77 6.11 0.43 3.01
C SER A 77 5.95 1.18 1.67
N VAL A 78 4.90 0.88 0.91
CA VAL A 78 4.59 1.60 -0.34
C VAL A 78 4.31 3.09 -0.07
N ILE A 79 3.50 3.39 0.95
CA ILE A 79 3.15 4.77 1.30
C ILE A 79 4.37 5.51 1.84
N GLU A 80 5.07 4.95 2.83
CA GLU A 80 6.26 5.55 3.43
C GLU A 80 7.29 5.91 2.35
N ASN A 81 7.63 4.96 1.48
CA ASN A 81 8.59 5.25 0.41
C ASN A 81 8.11 6.33 -0.54
N THR A 82 6.82 6.35 -0.89
CA THR A 82 6.28 7.38 -1.76
C THR A 82 6.43 8.77 -1.13
N PHE A 83 6.15 8.92 0.17
CA PHE A 83 6.33 10.19 0.89
C PHE A 83 7.80 10.60 1.02
N LEU A 84 8.73 9.64 1.12
CA LEU A 84 10.17 9.93 1.19
C LEU A 84 10.76 10.35 -0.16
N GLU A 85 10.28 9.79 -1.26
CA GLU A 85 10.91 9.95 -2.58
C GLU A 85 10.18 10.94 -3.50
N ARG A 86 8.89 11.20 -3.25
CA ARG A 86 8.03 11.92 -4.20
C ARG A 86 7.22 13.02 -3.51
N PRO A 87 6.93 14.12 -4.22
CA PRO A 87 6.01 15.13 -3.71
C PRO A 87 4.59 14.56 -3.66
N VAL A 88 3.97 14.61 -2.48
CA VAL A 88 2.55 14.32 -2.27
C VAL A 88 1.84 15.64 -1.94
N SER A 89 0.67 15.89 -2.53
CA SER A 89 -0.02 17.15 -2.28
C SER A 89 -0.49 17.25 -0.82
N PRO A 90 -0.44 18.45 -0.22
CA PRO A 90 -0.97 18.69 1.14
C PRO A 90 -2.40 18.18 1.35
N GLU A 91 -3.26 18.33 0.34
CA GLU A 91 -4.66 17.91 0.39
C GLU A 91 -4.78 16.39 0.52
N LEU A 92 -4.01 15.65 -0.28
CA LEU A 92 -3.98 14.19 -0.23
C LEU A 92 -3.34 13.69 1.07
N SER A 93 -2.25 14.32 1.52
CA SER A 93 -1.63 14.01 2.82
C SER A 93 -2.62 14.18 3.97
N LYS A 94 -3.41 15.26 3.95
CA LYS A 94 -4.45 15.52 4.95
C LYS A 94 -5.58 14.49 4.90
N GLU A 95 -6.01 14.12 3.70
CA GLU A 95 -7.03 13.08 3.51
C GLU A 95 -6.57 11.74 4.08
N ILE A 96 -5.37 11.28 3.71
CA ILE A 96 -4.80 10.02 4.18
C ILE A 96 -4.64 10.04 5.71
N SER A 97 -4.05 11.10 6.27
CA SER A 97 -3.88 11.26 7.72
C SER A 97 -5.22 11.21 8.46
N SER A 98 -6.26 11.85 7.93
CA SER A 98 -7.60 11.82 8.54
C SER A 98 -8.22 10.42 8.52
N LEU A 99 -8.14 9.71 7.39
CA LEU A 99 -8.62 8.33 7.28
C LEU A 99 -7.92 7.41 8.28
N LEU A 100 -6.60 7.50 8.37
CA LEU A 100 -5.79 6.72 9.30
C LEU A 100 -6.18 7.02 10.76
N LYS A 101 -6.20 8.30 11.16
CA LYS A 101 -6.56 8.74 12.53
C LYS A 101 -7.94 8.25 12.96
N ASN A 102 -8.93 8.34 12.06
CA ASN A 102 -10.29 7.90 12.33
C ASN A 102 -10.41 6.38 12.45
N SER A 103 -9.53 5.61 11.79
CA SER A 103 -9.57 4.15 11.85
C SER A 103 -8.97 3.57 13.14
N VAL A 104 -8.03 4.26 13.79
CA VAL A 104 -7.24 3.72 14.90
C VAL A 104 -8.06 3.05 16.02
N PRO A 105 -9.17 3.65 16.53
CA PRO A 105 -9.91 3.06 17.65
C PRO A 105 -10.43 1.64 17.38
N ASP A 106 -10.74 1.33 16.11
CA ASP A 106 -11.35 0.06 15.70
C ASP A 106 -10.33 -1.00 15.30
N GLN A 107 -9.03 -0.70 15.37
CA GLN A 107 -7.96 -1.60 14.90
C GLN A 107 -7.41 -2.47 16.03
N PRO A 108 -6.94 -3.69 15.73
CA PRO A 108 -6.13 -4.47 16.65
C PRO A 108 -4.91 -3.67 17.14
N GLU A 109 -4.49 -3.85 18.39
CA GLU A 109 -3.42 -3.05 19.02
C GLU A 109 -2.14 -2.97 18.17
N VAL A 110 -1.73 -4.08 17.57
CA VAL A 110 -0.55 -4.13 16.71
C VAL A 110 -0.70 -3.24 15.46
N LYS A 111 -1.91 -3.18 14.86
CA LYS A 111 -2.21 -2.29 13.73
C LYS A 111 -2.36 -0.83 14.18
N GLN A 112 -2.86 -0.57 15.38
CA GLN A 112 -2.89 0.80 15.92
C GLN A 112 -1.50 1.40 15.98
N ARG A 113 -0.51 0.63 16.44
CA ARG A 113 0.89 1.08 16.49
C ARG A 113 1.41 1.38 15.08
N LEU A 114 1.25 0.45 14.13
CA LEU A 114 1.66 0.64 12.74
C LEU A 114 1.02 1.89 12.10
N ILE A 115 -0.28 2.09 12.29
CA ILE A 115 -1.01 3.24 11.74
C ILE A 115 -0.52 4.56 12.36
N ARG A 116 -0.22 4.57 13.67
CA ARG A 116 0.33 5.75 14.34
C ARG A 116 1.71 6.13 13.81
N GLU A 117 2.58 5.15 13.56
CA GLU A 117 3.87 5.41 12.90
C GLU A 117 3.67 6.02 11.51
N LEU A 118 2.71 5.51 10.73
CA LEU A 118 2.46 6.06 9.39
C LEU A 118 1.95 7.50 9.45
N ILE A 119 1.12 7.82 10.44
CA ILE A 119 0.67 9.19 10.67
C ILE A 119 1.87 10.10 10.96
N LEU A 120 2.88 9.64 11.72
CA LEU A 120 4.11 10.42 11.96
C LEU A 120 4.93 10.66 10.69
N VAL A 121 4.89 9.72 9.74
CA VAL A 121 5.52 9.91 8.42
C VAL A 121 4.78 10.95 7.57
N ILE A 122 3.45 10.95 7.62
CA ILE A 122 2.61 11.76 6.71
C ILE A 122 2.36 13.18 7.23
N ASP A 123 2.14 13.34 8.54
CA ASP A 123 1.76 14.61 9.13
C ASP A 123 2.73 15.79 8.85
N PRO A 124 4.06 15.58 8.74
CA PRO A 124 5.00 16.65 8.36
C PRO A 124 4.73 17.27 6.98
N PHE A 125 4.00 16.60 6.10
CA PHE A 125 3.64 17.08 4.76
C PHE A 125 2.34 17.89 4.73
N ILE A 126 1.70 18.09 5.89
CA ILE A 126 0.47 18.87 6.03
C ILE A 126 0.82 20.27 6.57
N PRO A 127 0.56 21.35 5.82
CA PRO A 127 0.84 22.71 6.29
C PRO A 127 0.10 23.05 7.58
N GLY A 128 0.82 23.60 8.55
CA GLY A 128 0.26 24.06 9.83
C GLY A 128 0.05 22.97 10.88
N ASN A 129 0.55 21.76 10.62
CA ASN A 129 0.67 20.67 11.59
C ASN A 129 2.02 20.71 12.32
#